data_AF-A0AA36GJQ8-F1
#
_entry.id   AF-A0AA36GJQ8-F1
#
_cell.length_a   1.000
_cell.length_b   1.000
_cell.length_c   1.000
_cell.angle_alpha   90.00
_cell.angle_beta   90.00
_cell.angle_gamma   90.00
#
_symmetry.space_group_name_H-M   'P 1'
#
loop_
_entity.id
_entity.type
_entity.pdbx_description
1 polymer ?
#
loop_
_entity_poly.entity_id
_entity_poly.type
_entity_poly.pdbx_seq_one_letter_code
_entity_poly.pdbx_strand_id
1 'polypeptide(L)'
;MKFMKRSGSASPDGEVLAAKFCEWITECVKSADDEDCNILFNALDVLASISSEGDATKIATVIINCLNALPLPEKNLVFARRCAVVLRTYPNDSNKVKMDRFVSTASEPELLGLLYRLEDADVEISGSIWDEAAKLLATSRAADAKLSNFVVNQLAAGIRTRTMQSSSRFKWCIEKLGCAQPDASFLFSFCNGILARLEGQQAPIISKLLPLWIYAVMAHSTSRELDTKGFTSMIWDHIVRMLDKINQPITTDLSPGNSEAFVSRLFEVLGTTTSFAVVRPLIEDAVPSKLAYQVVALLKSEDEEVQERVIRICCEMLRQIGPMLLKIAEEEAPRTGLNRTAFIVITQAVVSKIVKGSLNHDFLIQVIPTCMAAIARLPYRMFIYSRIKDFLLKFASEETLLRRMLDELASPECSAYYRQLTKDSDERIKKLVK
;
A
#
# COMPACT_ATOMS: atom_id res chain seq x y z
N MET A 1 -2.35 32.07 -32.62
CA MET A 1 -2.60 32.01 -34.08
C MET A 1 -3.36 30.71 -34.36
N LYS A 2 -4.65 30.77 -34.69
CA LYS A 2 -5.48 29.58 -34.98
C LYS A 2 -5.11 29.05 -36.36
N PHE A 3 -4.51 27.87 -36.45
CA PHE A 3 -4.39 27.17 -37.73
C PHE A 3 -5.79 26.74 -38.17
N MET A 4 -6.25 27.29 -39.30
CA MET A 4 -7.45 26.81 -39.97
C MET A 4 -7.19 25.36 -40.43
N LYS A 5 -7.89 24.38 -39.84
CA LYS A 5 -8.03 23.02 -40.40
C LYS A 5 -8.70 23.19 -41.77
N ARG A 6 -7.92 23.15 -42.85
CA ARG A 6 -8.46 23.00 -44.21
C ARG A 6 -9.01 21.58 -44.32
N SER A 7 -10.34 21.46 -44.33
CA SER A 7 -11.04 20.27 -44.82
C SER A 7 -10.88 20.19 -46.34
N GLY A 8 -9.69 19.82 -46.80
CA GLY A 8 -9.45 19.41 -48.18
C GLY A 8 -9.38 17.89 -48.22
N SER A 9 -10.24 17.25 -49.02
CA SER A 9 -10.03 15.86 -49.41
C SER A 9 -8.63 15.75 -50.03
N ALA A 10 -7.75 14.93 -49.46
CA ALA A 10 -6.40 14.74 -49.97
C ALA A 10 -6.48 14.28 -51.44
N SER A 11 -5.71 14.90 -52.32
CA SER A 11 -5.59 14.43 -53.70
C SER A 11 -4.92 13.04 -53.69
N PRO A 12 -5.37 12.07 -54.51
CA PRO A 12 -4.83 10.71 -54.53
C PRO A 12 -3.30 10.64 -54.71
N ASP A 13 -2.70 11.60 -55.42
CA ASP A 13 -1.24 11.68 -55.60
C ASP A 13 -0.48 12.00 -54.30
N GLY A 14 -1.09 12.78 -53.40
CA GLY A 14 -0.53 13.14 -52.10
C GLY A 14 -0.53 11.96 -51.12
N GLU A 15 -1.56 11.13 -51.16
CA GLU A 15 -1.64 9.90 -50.37
C GLU A 15 -0.62 8.86 -50.84
N VAL A 16 -0.44 8.71 -52.15
CA VAL A 16 0.57 7.81 -52.74
C VAL A 16 1.99 8.26 -52.37
N LEU A 17 2.26 9.57 -52.40
CA LEU A 17 3.57 10.11 -52.02
C LEU A 17 3.86 9.87 -50.53
N ALA A 18 2.88 10.11 -49.66
CA ALA A 18 3.01 9.86 -48.21
C ALA A 18 3.28 8.37 -47.91
N ALA A 19 2.59 7.46 -48.61
CA ALA A 19 2.80 6.02 -48.46
C ALA A 19 4.19 5.58 -48.91
N LYS A 20 4.65 6.03 -50.09
CA LYS A 20 6.01 5.73 -50.60
C LYS A 20 7.10 6.32 -49.71
N PHE A 21 6.87 7.52 -49.17
CA PHE A 21 7.80 8.13 -48.22
C PHE A 21 7.92 7.32 -46.93
N CYS A 22 6.78 6.86 -46.39
CA CYS A 22 6.76 5.98 -45.21
C CYS A 22 7.50 4.65 -45.46
N GLU A 23 7.32 4.05 -46.64
CA GLU A 23 8.02 2.83 -47.06
C GLU A 23 9.54 3.06 -47.11
N TRP A 24 9.97 4.12 -47.78
CA TRP A 24 11.38 4.51 -47.88
C TRP A 24 12.03 4.74 -46.50
N ILE A 25 11.38 5.47 -45.60
CA ILE A 25 11.90 5.68 -44.23
C ILE A 25 12.04 4.36 -43.48
N THR A 26 11.07 3.44 -43.62
CA THR A 26 11.09 2.13 -42.93
C THR A 26 12.29 1.29 -43.35
N GLU A 27 12.73 1.42 -44.61
CA GLU A 27 13.94 0.75 -45.10
C GLU A 27 15.22 1.45 -44.61
N CYS A 28 15.28 2.78 -44.69
CA CYS A 28 16.48 3.55 -44.33
C CYS A 28 16.82 3.52 -42.84
N VAL A 29 15.84 3.47 -41.95
CA VAL A 29 16.06 3.59 -40.50
C VAL A 29 16.97 2.49 -39.93
N LYS A 30 17.09 1.34 -40.61
CA LYS A 30 17.93 0.21 -40.18
C LYS A 30 19.43 0.48 -40.35
N SER A 31 19.80 1.29 -41.33
CA SER A 31 21.20 1.61 -41.67
C SER A 31 21.58 3.05 -41.37
N ALA A 32 20.62 3.88 -40.96
CA ALA A 32 20.82 5.29 -40.63
C ALA A 32 21.70 5.49 -39.39
N ASP A 33 22.52 6.54 -39.38
CA ASP A 33 23.22 6.97 -38.17
C ASP A 33 22.25 7.63 -37.17
N ASP A 34 22.75 8.12 -36.03
CA ASP A 34 21.88 8.69 -34.98
C ASP A 34 21.23 10.00 -35.41
N GLU A 35 21.94 10.83 -36.19
CA GLU A 35 21.45 12.11 -36.69
C GLU A 35 20.39 11.89 -37.76
N ASP A 36 20.67 11.00 -38.71
CA ASP A 36 19.73 10.57 -39.74
C ASP A 36 18.46 9.98 -39.14
N CYS A 37 18.58 9.12 -38.12
CA CYS A 37 17.40 8.59 -37.42
C CYS A 37 16.52 9.72 -36.85
N ASN A 38 17.11 10.75 -36.25
CA ASN A 38 16.35 11.88 -35.70
C ASN A 38 15.65 12.67 -36.81
N ILE A 39 16.32 12.90 -37.94
CA ILE A 39 15.74 13.58 -39.11
C ILE A 39 14.55 12.78 -39.65
N LEU A 40 14.70 11.46 -39.82
CA LEU A 40 13.66 10.57 -40.33
C LEU A 40 12.43 10.54 -39.41
N PHE A 41 12.62 10.44 -38.08
CA PHE A 41 11.50 10.49 -37.14
C PHE A 41 10.80 11.85 -37.11
N ASN A 42 11.55 12.95 -37.19
CA ASN A 42 10.97 14.30 -37.27
C ASN A 42 10.16 14.49 -38.56
N ALA A 43 10.62 13.94 -39.68
CA ALA A 43 9.88 13.98 -40.94
C ALA A 43 8.56 13.21 -40.84
N LEU A 44 8.56 12.04 -40.17
CA LEU A 44 7.33 11.28 -39.90
C LEU A 44 6.37 12.05 -38.97
N ASP A 45 6.88 12.77 -37.96
CA ASP A 45 6.04 13.61 -37.09
C ASP A 45 5.37 14.75 -37.85
N VAL A 46 6.15 15.46 -38.68
CA VAL A 46 5.61 16.53 -39.51
C VAL A 46 4.54 15.97 -40.43
N LEU A 47 4.80 14.83 -41.09
CA LEU A 47 3.83 14.17 -41.95
C LEU A 47 2.55 13.80 -41.18
N ALA A 48 2.68 13.20 -39.99
CA ALA A 48 1.53 12.88 -39.15
C ALA A 48 0.71 14.12 -38.75
N SER A 49 1.38 15.26 -38.50
CA SER A 49 0.72 16.50 -38.08
C SER A 49 -0.07 17.20 -39.19
N ILE A 50 0.30 16.99 -40.46
CA ILE A 50 -0.36 17.60 -41.63
C ILE A 50 -1.36 16.67 -42.32
N SER A 51 -1.41 15.39 -41.93
CA SER A 51 -2.29 14.37 -42.51
C SER A 51 -3.72 14.42 -41.95
N SER A 52 -4.65 13.80 -42.69
CA SER A 52 -6.01 13.53 -42.22
C SER A 52 -5.99 12.58 -41.00
N GLU A 53 -7.04 12.55 -40.18
CA GLU A 53 -7.08 11.70 -38.96
C GLU A 53 -6.88 10.21 -39.27
N GLY A 54 -7.42 9.72 -40.40
CA GLY A 54 -7.23 8.34 -40.85
C GLY A 54 -5.79 8.04 -41.27
N ASP A 55 -5.13 8.97 -41.96
CA ASP A 55 -3.74 8.78 -42.43
C ASP A 55 -2.72 9.02 -41.33
N ALA A 56 -2.99 9.92 -40.39
CA ALA A 56 -2.17 10.11 -39.19
C ALA A 56 -2.03 8.82 -38.38
N THR A 57 -3.09 8.01 -38.31
CA THR A 57 -3.07 6.69 -37.65
C THR A 57 -2.18 5.68 -38.39
N LYS A 58 -2.18 5.71 -39.73
CA LYS A 58 -1.28 4.87 -40.55
C LYS A 58 0.18 5.30 -40.34
N ILE A 59 0.45 6.61 -40.30
CA ILE A 59 1.79 7.14 -40.07
C ILE A 59 2.28 6.81 -38.65
N ALA A 60 1.41 6.87 -37.64
CA ALA A 60 1.73 6.42 -36.29
C ALA A 60 2.19 4.95 -36.26
N THR A 61 1.52 4.09 -37.05
CA THR A 61 1.93 2.68 -37.23
C THR A 61 3.32 2.57 -37.87
N VAL A 62 3.62 3.40 -38.88
CA VAL A 62 4.96 3.46 -39.50
C VAL A 62 6.01 3.91 -38.48
N ILE A 63 5.75 4.96 -37.70
CA ILE A 63 6.64 5.44 -36.64
C ILE A 63 6.98 4.30 -35.67
N ILE A 64 5.97 3.54 -35.21
CA ILE A 64 6.17 2.41 -34.29
C ILE A 64 6.96 1.29 -34.96
N ASN A 65 6.70 1.00 -36.24
CA ASN A 65 7.47 0.00 -36.98
C ASN A 65 8.93 0.39 -37.13
N CYS A 66 9.22 1.66 -37.44
CA CYS A 66 10.57 2.20 -37.50
C CYS A 66 11.27 2.11 -36.14
N LEU A 67 10.59 2.51 -35.06
CA LEU A 67 11.10 2.39 -33.69
C LEU A 67 11.44 0.93 -33.35
N ASN A 68 10.55 0.00 -33.72
CA ASN A 68 10.74 -1.43 -33.54
C ASN A 68 11.77 -2.04 -34.51
N ALA A 69 12.20 -1.33 -35.55
CA ALA A 69 13.20 -1.80 -36.51
C ALA A 69 14.62 -1.32 -36.19
N LEU A 70 14.77 -0.37 -35.24
CA LEU A 70 16.08 0.13 -34.83
C LEU A 70 17.01 -1.02 -34.39
N PRO A 71 18.28 -1.02 -34.83
CA PRO A 71 19.30 -1.95 -34.36
C PRO A 71 19.69 -1.60 -32.92
N LEU A 72 19.44 -2.53 -32.00
CA LEU A 72 19.81 -2.42 -30.59
C LEU A 72 20.92 -3.45 -30.32
N PRO A 73 21.95 -3.11 -29.53
CA PRO A 73 22.03 -1.97 -28.60
C PRO A 73 22.50 -0.63 -29.21
N GLU A 74 22.99 -0.60 -30.45
CA GLU A 74 23.69 0.56 -31.03
C GLU A 74 22.82 1.83 -31.04
N LYS A 75 21.50 1.68 -31.18
CA LYS A 75 20.53 2.79 -31.21
C LYS A 75 19.70 2.94 -29.94
N ASN A 76 20.18 2.43 -28.80
CA ASN A 76 19.47 2.52 -27.53
C ASN A 76 19.07 3.98 -27.16
N LEU A 77 19.96 4.95 -27.37
CA LEU A 77 19.67 6.35 -27.04
C LEU A 77 18.56 6.94 -27.93
N VAL A 78 18.62 6.66 -29.24
CA VAL A 78 17.60 7.07 -30.22
C VAL A 78 16.27 6.42 -29.87
N PHE A 79 16.29 5.10 -29.61
CA PHE A 79 15.11 4.34 -29.18
C PHE A 79 14.49 4.96 -27.92
N ALA A 80 15.28 5.20 -26.87
CA ALA A 80 14.78 5.72 -25.60
C ALA A 80 14.12 7.11 -25.76
N ARG A 81 14.78 8.03 -26.48
CA ARG A 81 14.23 9.37 -26.75
C ARG A 81 12.93 9.26 -27.54
N ARG A 82 12.93 8.48 -28.61
CA ARG A 82 11.79 8.38 -29.52
C ARG A 82 10.61 7.63 -28.90
N CYS A 83 10.89 6.57 -28.16
CA CYS A 83 9.90 5.80 -27.43
C CYS A 83 9.09 6.68 -26.47
N ALA A 84 9.76 7.57 -25.72
CA ALA A 84 9.09 8.49 -24.82
C ALA A 84 8.19 9.52 -25.54
N VAL A 85 8.51 9.89 -26.78
CA VAL A 85 7.64 10.74 -27.62
C VAL A 85 6.44 9.95 -28.13
N VAL A 86 6.67 8.74 -28.64
CA VAL A 86 5.63 7.85 -29.16
C VAL A 86 4.61 7.51 -28.08
N LEU A 87 5.04 7.14 -26.88
CA LEU A 87 4.13 6.77 -25.78
C LEU A 87 3.27 7.93 -25.28
N ARG A 88 3.76 9.17 -25.36
CA ARG A 88 2.97 10.37 -25.02
C ARG A 88 2.00 10.76 -26.14
N THR A 89 2.42 10.60 -27.38
CA THR A 89 1.64 11.06 -28.56
C THR A 89 0.58 10.02 -28.96
N TYR A 90 0.89 8.74 -28.82
CA TYR A 90 0.05 7.61 -29.25
C TYR A 90 -0.18 6.62 -28.08
N PRO A 91 -0.83 7.05 -26.99
CA PRO A 91 -1.01 6.25 -25.77
C PRO A 91 -1.73 4.91 -26.01
N ASN A 92 -2.68 4.88 -26.95
CA ASN A 92 -3.46 3.68 -27.28
C ASN A 92 -2.65 2.59 -28.00
N ASP A 93 -1.48 2.95 -28.53
CA ASP A 93 -0.59 2.05 -29.27
C ASP A 93 0.63 1.64 -28.43
N SER A 94 0.63 1.92 -27.12
CA SER A 94 1.75 1.61 -26.21
C SER A 94 2.15 0.14 -26.24
N ASN A 95 1.17 -0.76 -26.41
CA ASN A 95 1.37 -2.21 -26.48
C ASN A 95 2.05 -2.70 -27.78
N LYS A 96 2.13 -1.85 -28.82
CA LYS A 96 2.79 -2.18 -30.08
C LYS A 96 4.29 -1.91 -30.04
N VAL A 97 4.78 -1.17 -29.05
CA VAL A 97 6.21 -0.91 -28.86
C VAL A 97 6.87 -2.13 -28.23
N LYS A 98 7.88 -2.70 -28.89
CA LYS A 98 8.61 -3.90 -28.44
C LYS A 98 9.63 -3.56 -27.35
N MET A 99 9.13 -3.15 -26.19
CA MET A 99 9.95 -2.65 -25.07
C MET A 99 10.97 -3.69 -24.58
N ASP A 100 10.62 -4.97 -24.57
CA ASP A 100 11.48 -6.04 -24.05
C ASP A 100 12.80 -6.17 -24.82
N ARG A 101 12.84 -5.78 -26.10
CA ARG A 101 14.09 -5.76 -26.89
C ARG A 101 15.08 -4.73 -26.35
N PHE A 102 14.57 -3.57 -25.95
CA PHE A 102 15.37 -2.53 -25.32
C PHE A 102 15.81 -2.98 -23.93
N VAL A 103 14.87 -3.48 -23.11
CA VAL A 103 15.20 -3.95 -21.74
C VAL A 103 16.26 -5.05 -21.74
N SER A 104 16.25 -5.97 -22.72
CA SER A 104 17.22 -7.07 -22.81
C SER A 104 18.62 -6.65 -23.23
N THR A 105 18.79 -5.45 -23.82
CA THR A 105 20.06 -4.99 -24.39
C THR A 105 20.61 -3.73 -23.75
N ALA A 106 19.76 -2.97 -23.04
CA ALA A 106 20.14 -1.74 -22.36
C ALA A 106 20.98 -1.99 -21.10
N SER A 107 22.01 -1.17 -20.92
CA SER A 107 22.71 -1.03 -19.65
C SER A 107 21.85 -0.29 -18.61
N GLU A 108 22.17 -0.40 -17.32
CA GLU A 108 21.43 0.31 -16.25
C GLU A 108 21.31 1.83 -16.51
N PRO A 109 22.36 2.57 -16.91
CA PRO A 109 22.23 4.00 -17.21
C PRO A 109 21.27 4.31 -18.37
N GLU A 110 21.25 3.47 -19.42
CA GLU A 110 20.35 3.62 -20.56
C GLU A 110 18.90 3.35 -20.16
N LEU A 111 18.68 2.29 -19.36
CA LEU A 111 17.37 1.97 -18.82
C LEU A 111 16.84 3.11 -17.93
N LEU A 112 17.65 3.60 -16.97
CA LEU A 112 17.28 4.75 -16.14
C LEU A 112 16.99 5.99 -16.99
N GLY A 113 17.80 6.24 -18.02
CA GLY A 113 17.59 7.33 -18.97
C GLY A 113 16.22 7.29 -19.66
N LEU A 114 15.72 6.09 -20.00
CA LEU A 114 14.35 5.92 -20.52
C LEU A 114 13.30 6.08 -19.41
N LEU A 115 13.48 5.43 -18.26
CA LEU A 115 12.51 5.46 -17.15
C LEU A 115 12.25 6.89 -16.67
N TYR A 116 13.28 7.72 -16.53
CA TYR A 116 13.13 9.13 -16.15
C TYR A 116 12.40 9.96 -17.20
N ARG A 117 12.51 9.59 -18.48
CA ARG A 117 11.73 10.22 -19.56
C ARG A 117 10.29 9.77 -19.59
N LEU A 118 9.94 8.71 -18.86
CA LEU A 118 8.59 8.16 -18.75
C LEU A 118 8.01 8.37 -17.36
N GLU A 119 8.67 9.16 -16.50
CA GLU A 119 8.26 9.32 -15.11
C GLU A 119 6.83 9.84 -14.96
N ASP A 120 6.34 10.59 -15.94
CA ASP A 120 5.00 11.19 -16.04
C ASP A 120 4.04 10.44 -16.97
N ALA A 121 4.42 9.27 -17.49
CA ALA A 121 3.60 8.53 -18.45
C ALA A 121 2.32 8.01 -17.80
N ASP A 122 1.16 8.47 -18.31
CA ASP A 122 -0.18 8.11 -17.81
C ASP A 122 -0.77 6.84 -18.47
N VAL A 123 0.06 6.04 -19.12
CA VAL A 123 -0.32 4.79 -19.78
C VAL A 123 0.50 3.64 -19.24
N GLU A 124 -0.14 2.48 -19.03
CA GLU A 124 0.63 1.28 -18.71
C GLU A 124 1.38 0.79 -19.96
N ILE A 125 2.68 0.62 -19.79
CA ILE A 125 3.60 0.15 -20.81
C ILE A 125 3.70 -1.38 -20.66
N SER A 126 3.53 -2.07 -21.78
CA SER A 126 3.65 -3.52 -21.85
C SER A 126 5.10 -3.98 -21.71
N GLY A 127 5.26 -5.26 -21.35
CA GLY A 127 6.57 -5.91 -21.23
C GLY A 127 7.15 -5.84 -19.82
N SER A 128 8.45 -6.12 -19.72
CA SER A 128 9.19 -6.28 -18.47
C SER A 128 9.79 -4.97 -17.92
N ILE A 129 9.59 -3.84 -18.61
CA ILE A 129 10.17 -2.55 -18.19
C ILE A 129 9.75 -2.14 -16.78
N TRP A 130 8.50 -2.38 -16.40
CA TRP A 130 8.03 -2.11 -15.05
C TRP A 130 8.71 -3.04 -14.04
N ASP A 131 8.89 -4.32 -14.39
CA ASP A 131 9.46 -5.32 -13.49
C ASP A 131 10.92 -4.99 -13.17
N GLU A 132 11.70 -4.57 -14.18
CA GLU A 132 13.09 -4.11 -13.97
C GLU A 132 13.14 -2.78 -13.22
N ALA A 133 12.24 -1.83 -13.50
CA ALA A 133 12.15 -0.57 -12.76
C ALA A 133 11.84 -0.80 -11.27
N ALA A 134 10.86 -1.66 -10.98
CA ALA A 134 10.47 -2.01 -9.63
C ALA A 134 11.58 -2.76 -8.89
N LYS A 135 12.31 -3.64 -9.58
CA LYS A 135 13.47 -4.34 -9.05
C LYS A 135 14.61 -3.36 -8.71
N LEU A 136 14.98 -2.46 -9.62
CA LEU A 136 16.00 -1.43 -9.38
C LEU A 136 15.63 -0.56 -8.17
N LEU A 137 14.37 -0.11 -8.10
CA LEU A 137 13.85 0.67 -6.99
C LEU A 137 13.99 -0.10 -5.66
N ALA A 138 13.63 -1.38 -5.66
CA ALA A 138 13.65 -2.21 -4.45
C ALA A 138 15.06 -2.64 -4.01
N THR A 139 16.04 -2.75 -4.91
CA THR A 139 17.37 -3.31 -4.58
C THR A 139 18.49 -2.29 -4.46
N SER A 140 18.48 -1.21 -5.25
CA SER A 140 19.63 -0.30 -5.38
C SER A 140 19.28 1.19 -5.41
N ARG A 141 18.00 1.55 -5.61
CA ARG A 141 17.59 2.95 -5.88
C ARG A 141 16.37 3.41 -5.06
N ALA A 142 16.20 2.95 -3.83
CA ALA A 142 15.00 3.23 -3.02
C ALA A 142 14.66 4.73 -2.84
N ALA A 143 15.66 5.62 -2.86
CA ALA A 143 15.49 7.07 -2.73
C ALA A 143 15.28 7.81 -4.07
N ASP A 144 15.24 7.10 -5.21
CA ASP A 144 15.09 7.71 -6.53
C ASP A 144 13.62 8.09 -6.78
N ALA A 145 13.32 9.38 -6.62
CA ALA A 145 11.98 9.93 -6.78
C ALA A 145 11.43 9.74 -8.21
N LYS A 146 12.27 9.83 -9.24
CA LYS A 146 11.83 9.69 -10.64
C LYS A 146 11.44 8.25 -10.94
N LEU A 147 12.27 7.31 -10.49
CA LEU A 147 12.00 5.89 -10.62
C LEU A 147 10.75 5.49 -9.82
N SER A 148 10.61 6.02 -8.60
CA SER A 148 9.42 5.83 -7.77
C SER A 148 8.15 6.34 -8.47
N ASN A 149 8.20 7.55 -9.05
CA ASN A 149 7.11 8.13 -9.82
C ASN A 149 6.72 7.26 -11.02
N PHE A 150 7.69 6.77 -11.79
CA PHE A 150 7.45 5.85 -12.90
C PHE A 150 6.69 4.60 -12.42
N VAL A 151 7.21 3.90 -11.40
CA VAL A 151 6.61 2.67 -10.88
C VAL A 151 5.17 2.89 -10.41
N VAL A 152 4.92 3.98 -9.69
CA VAL A 152 3.60 4.36 -9.18
C VAL A 152 2.64 4.75 -10.31
N ASN A 153 3.08 5.59 -11.26
CA ASN A 153 2.25 6.05 -12.37
C ASN A 153 1.79 4.91 -13.27
N GLN A 154 2.72 4.04 -13.66
CA GLN A 154 2.43 2.85 -14.47
C GLN A 154 1.43 1.93 -13.79
N LEU A 155 1.61 1.71 -12.48
CA LEU A 155 0.70 0.87 -11.71
C LEU A 155 -0.68 1.49 -11.56
N ALA A 156 -0.76 2.79 -11.26
CA ALA A 156 -2.03 3.51 -11.15
C ALA A 156 -2.79 3.56 -12.49
N ALA A 157 -2.08 3.74 -13.61
CA ALA A 157 -2.65 3.68 -14.96
C ALA A 157 -3.20 2.27 -15.26
N GLY A 158 -2.43 1.22 -14.95
CA GLY A 158 -2.86 -0.17 -15.12
C GLY A 158 -4.08 -0.53 -14.27
N ILE A 159 -4.13 -0.07 -13.01
CA ILE A 159 -5.29 -0.29 -12.11
C ILE A 159 -6.54 0.42 -12.64
N ARG A 160 -6.42 1.69 -13.07
CA ARG A 160 -7.54 2.46 -13.65
C ARG A 160 -8.10 1.78 -14.90
N THR A 161 -7.23 1.24 -15.74
CA THR A 161 -7.59 0.55 -16.98
C THR A 161 -7.88 -0.95 -16.81
N ARG A 162 -7.76 -1.48 -15.58
CA ARG A 162 -8.02 -2.88 -15.19
C ARG A 162 -7.23 -3.90 -16.01
N THR A 163 -5.97 -3.62 -16.29
CA THR A 163 -5.14 -4.58 -17.02
C THR A 163 -4.84 -5.81 -16.17
N MET A 164 -4.59 -6.94 -16.83
CA MET A 164 -4.26 -8.20 -16.15
C MET A 164 -2.93 -8.10 -15.36
N GLN A 165 -1.99 -7.30 -15.83
CA GLN A 165 -0.66 -7.15 -15.22
C GLN A 165 -0.69 -6.28 -13.95
N SER A 166 -1.54 -5.25 -13.92
CA SER A 166 -1.63 -4.31 -12.79
C SER A 166 -1.92 -4.99 -11.45
N SER A 167 -2.77 -6.02 -11.44
CA SER A 167 -3.11 -6.76 -10.21
C SER A 167 -1.90 -7.54 -9.68
N SER A 168 -1.14 -8.20 -10.56
CA SER A 168 0.08 -8.92 -10.20
C SER A 168 1.18 -7.98 -9.72
N ARG A 169 1.37 -6.85 -10.41
CA ARG A 169 2.33 -5.79 -10.06
C ARG A 169 1.99 -5.15 -8.70
N PHE A 170 0.72 -4.85 -8.46
CA PHE A 170 0.26 -4.34 -7.16
C PHE A 170 0.52 -5.35 -6.05
N LYS A 171 0.16 -6.62 -6.25
CA LYS A 171 0.44 -7.70 -5.29
C LYS A 171 1.93 -7.79 -4.97
N TRP A 172 2.80 -7.71 -5.98
CA TRP A 172 4.26 -7.70 -5.79
C TRP A 172 4.71 -6.54 -4.90
N CYS A 173 4.20 -5.32 -5.13
CA CYS A 173 4.53 -4.15 -4.30
C CYS A 173 4.10 -4.34 -2.83
N ILE A 174 2.87 -4.84 -2.60
CA ILE A 174 2.36 -5.10 -1.26
C ILE A 174 3.18 -6.20 -0.55
N GLU A 175 3.61 -7.23 -1.29
CA GLU A 175 4.47 -8.27 -0.74
C GLU A 175 5.80 -7.71 -0.26
N LYS A 176 6.43 -6.82 -1.05
CA LYS A 176 7.66 -6.12 -0.68
C LYS A 176 7.49 -5.19 0.51
N LEU A 177 6.40 -4.42 0.55
CA LEU A 177 6.10 -3.48 1.63
C LEU A 177 5.69 -4.15 2.93
N GLY A 178 5.14 -5.35 2.87
CA GLY A 178 4.76 -6.01 4.12
C GLY A 178 5.89 -6.82 4.75
N CYS A 179 7.17 -6.47 4.61
CA CYS A 179 8.21 -7.11 5.42
C CYS A 179 8.10 -6.66 6.90
N ALA A 180 8.92 -7.20 7.80
CA ALA A 180 8.85 -6.86 9.24
C ALA A 180 9.11 -5.36 9.51
N GLN A 181 9.94 -4.73 8.68
CA GLN A 181 10.25 -3.29 8.74
C GLN A 181 10.35 -2.76 7.30
N PRO A 182 9.24 -2.33 6.67
CA PRO A 182 9.31 -1.69 5.36
C PRO A 182 10.16 -0.43 5.36
N ASP A 183 10.76 -0.16 4.21
CA ASP A 183 11.34 1.14 3.92
C ASP A 183 10.23 2.20 3.96
N ALA A 184 10.33 3.12 4.92
CA ALA A 184 9.31 4.15 5.14
C ALA A 184 9.19 5.11 3.95
N SER A 185 10.31 5.44 3.28
CA SER A 185 10.30 6.35 2.13
C SER A 185 9.53 5.71 0.96
N PHE A 186 9.82 4.44 0.68
CA PHE A 186 9.11 3.68 -0.34
C PHE A 186 7.64 3.48 0.03
N LEU A 187 7.33 3.14 1.29
CA LEU A 187 5.96 2.98 1.78
C LEU A 187 5.12 4.24 1.56
N PHE A 188 5.59 5.39 2.05
CA PHE A 188 4.83 6.63 1.94
C PHE A 188 4.73 7.13 0.50
N SER A 189 5.84 7.12 -0.26
CA SER A 189 5.83 7.51 -1.67
C SER A 189 4.86 6.66 -2.49
N PHE A 190 4.93 5.34 -2.30
CA PHE A 190 4.06 4.38 -2.99
C PHE A 190 2.59 4.57 -2.59
N CYS A 191 2.26 4.52 -1.30
CA CYS A 191 0.87 4.58 -0.83
C CYS A 191 0.23 5.93 -1.13
N ASN A 192 0.90 7.05 -0.84
CA ASN A 192 0.38 8.38 -1.14
C ASN A 192 0.24 8.58 -2.65
N GLY A 193 1.23 8.12 -3.42
CA GLY A 193 1.21 8.25 -4.87
C GLY A 193 0.08 7.46 -5.52
N ILE A 194 -0.18 6.22 -5.08
CA ILE A 194 -1.29 5.40 -5.57
C ILE A 194 -2.64 6.00 -5.15
N LEU A 195 -2.82 6.38 -3.88
CA LEU A 195 -4.09 6.92 -3.39
C LEU A 195 -4.48 8.24 -4.08
N ALA A 196 -3.51 9.13 -4.31
CA ALA A 196 -3.74 10.40 -5.00
C ALA A 196 -4.25 10.23 -6.45
N ARG A 197 -4.02 9.06 -7.07
CA ARG A 197 -4.35 8.79 -8.49
C ARG A 197 -5.55 7.89 -8.71
N LEU A 198 -6.07 7.25 -7.66
CA LEU A 198 -7.17 6.28 -7.77
C LEU A 198 -8.56 6.85 -7.45
N GLU A 199 -8.66 8.11 -7.02
CA GLU A 199 -9.90 8.91 -6.83
C GLU A 199 -11.13 8.12 -6.30
N GLY A 200 -10.93 7.15 -5.40
CA GLY A 200 -12.03 6.41 -4.77
C GLY A 200 -12.63 5.22 -5.54
N GLN A 201 -12.13 4.86 -6.72
CA GLN A 201 -12.81 3.86 -7.57
C GLN A 201 -12.44 2.39 -7.30
N GLN A 202 -11.57 2.10 -6.32
CA GLN A 202 -10.93 0.78 -6.18
C GLN A 202 -10.94 0.24 -4.74
N ALA A 203 -12.13 -0.04 -4.18
CA ALA A 203 -12.28 -0.60 -2.82
C ALA A 203 -11.36 -1.82 -2.52
N PRO A 204 -11.15 -2.79 -3.44
CA PRO A 204 -10.25 -3.91 -3.19
C PRO A 204 -8.79 -3.51 -2.97
N ILE A 205 -8.34 -2.42 -3.61
CA ILE A 205 -6.98 -1.88 -3.45
C ILE A 205 -6.84 -1.25 -2.06
N ILE A 206 -7.84 -0.49 -1.63
CA ILE A 206 -7.87 0.16 -0.31
C ILE A 206 -7.80 -0.87 0.81
N SER A 207 -8.58 -1.96 0.73
CA SER A 207 -8.51 -3.04 1.72
C SER A 207 -7.10 -3.61 1.87
N LYS A 208 -6.35 -3.76 0.77
CA LYS A 208 -4.97 -4.26 0.81
C LYS A 208 -3.95 -3.26 1.36
N LEU A 209 -4.30 -1.97 1.42
CA LEU A 209 -3.49 -0.92 2.03
C LEU A 209 -3.76 -0.75 3.54
N LEU A 210 -4.85 -1.32 4.08
CA LEU A 210 -5.22 -1.18 5.51
C LEU A 210 -4.10 -1.62 6.47
N PRO A 211 -3.47 -2.79 6.32
CA PRO A 211 -2.38 -3.21 7.21
C PRO A 211 -1.19 -2.26 7.15
N LEU A 212 -0.87 -1.77 5.95
CA LEU A 212 0.26 -0.87 5.72
C LEU A 212 0.00 0.50 6.36
N TRP A 213 -1.23 0.98 6.33
CA TRP A 213 -1.64 2.19 7.03
C TRP A 213 -1.57 2.04 8.55
N ILE A 214 -2.15 0.97 9.10
CA ILE A 214 -2.09 0.70 10.55
C ILE A 214 -0.64 0.60 10.99
N TYR A 215 0.20 -0.11 10.23
CA TYR A 215 1.64 -0.16 10.45
C TYR A 215 2.28 1.24 10.43
N ALA A 216 2.01 2.05 9.42
CA ALA A 216 2.60 3.38 9.28
C ALA A 216 2.27 4.30 10.46
N VAL A 217 1.03 4.22 10.97
CA VAL A 217 0.62 4.97 12.17
C VAL A 217 1.33 4.46 13.42
N MET A 218 1.46 3.14 13.59
CA MET A 218 2.21 2.57 14.73
C MET A 218 3.70 2.93 14.68
N ALA A 219 4.32 2.83 13.50
CA ALA A 219 5.74 3.09 13.25
C ALA A 219 6.07 4.58 13.08
N HIS A 220 5.09 5.47 13.30
CA HIS A 220 5.21 6.91 13.10
C HIS A 220 6.41 7.51 13.87
N SER A 221 7.08 8.47 13.26
CA SER A 221 8.10 9.28 13.89
C SER A 221 7.85 10.76 13.61
N THR A 222 8.31 11.63 14.50
CA THR A 222 8.21 13.09 14.33
C THR A 222 8.84 13.57 13.02
N SER A 223 9.91 12.91 12.56
CA SER A 223 10.57 13.17 11.28
C SER A 223 9.70 12.88 10.04
N ARG A 224 8.60 12.13 10.19
CA ARG A 224 7.71 11.67 9.11
C ARG A 224 6.26 12.04 9.35
N GLU A 225 6.06 13.10 10.12
CA GLU A 225 4.74 13.49 10.57
C GLU A 225 3.80 13.86 9.41
N LEU A 226 4.29 14.69 8.49
CA LEU A 226 3.53 15.13 7.32
C LEU A 226 3.18 13.97 6.38
N ASP A 227 4.12 13.07 6.12
CA ASP A 227 3.92 11.90 5.26
C ASP A 227 2.83 10.97 5.84
N THR A 228 2.88 10.74 7.16
CA THR A 228 1.91 9.90 7.86
C THR A 228 0.52 10.53 7.88
N LYS A 229 0.43 11.84 8.12
CA LYS A 229 -0.84 12.59 8.11
C LYS A 229 -1.46 12.59 6.72
N GLY A 230 -0.65 12.81 5.68
CA GLY A 230 -1.10 12.74 4.29
C GLY A 230 -1.67 11.36 3.94
N PHE A 231 -0.96 10.29 4.30
CA PHE A 231 -1.44 8.92 4.08
C PHE A 231 -2.73 8.65 4.85
N THR A 232 -2.78 9.03 6.13
CA THR A 232 -3.94 8.82 7.00
C THR A 232 -5.18 9.54 6.50
N SER A 233 -5.06 10.81 6.08
CA SER A 233 -6.19 11.55 5.54
C SER A 233 -6.72 10.89 4.26
N MET A 234 -5.83 10.59 3.30
CA MET A 234 -6.25 10.01 2.03
C MET A 234 -6.88 8.63 2.19
N ILE A 235 -6.29 7.74 3.01
CA ILE A 235 -6.87 6.42 3.20
C ILE A 235 -8.19 6.48 3.98
N TRP A 236 -8.30 7.39 4.95
CA TRP A 236 -9.55 7.59 5.69
C TRP A 236 -10.70 8.02 4.78
N ASP A 237 -10.48 8.98 3.87
CA ASP A 237 -11.49 9.41 2.91
C ASP A 237 -12.04 8.25 2.06
N HIS A 238 -11.18 7.26 1.77
CA HIS A 238 -11.58 6.05 1.05
C HIS A 238 -12.32 5.06 1.96
N ILE A 239 -11.85 4.89 3.19
CA ILE A 239 -12.47 4.01 4.19
C ILE A 239 -13.86 4.50 4.56
N VAL A 240 -14.07 5.80 4.78
CA VAL A 240 -15.39 6.37 5.10
C VAL A 240 -16.40 6.00 4.02
N ARG A 241 -16.05 6.14 2.73
CA ARG A 241 -16.93 5.72 1.62
C ARG A 241 -17.22 4.21 1.61
N MET A 242 -16.30 3.38 2.10
CA MET A 242 -16.54 1.94 2.25
C MET A 242 -17.45 1.64 3.45
N LEU A 243 -17.28 2.36 4.56
CA LEU A 243 -18.05 2.18 5.79
C LEU A 243 -19.45 2.81 5.71
N ASP A 244 -19.65 3.88 4.95
CA ASP A 244 -20.97 4.47 4.68
C ASP A 244 -21.92 3.45 4.04
N LYS A 245 -21.39 2.53 3.22
CA LYS A 245 -22.15 1.41 2.64
C LYS A 245 -22.57 0.36 3.68
N ILE A 246 -21.98 0.38 4.87
CA ILE A 246 -22.22 -0.56 5.98
C ILE A 246 -23.26 0.02 6.97
N ASN A 247 -23.95 1.11 6.63
CA ASN A 247 -25.09 1.70 7.37
C ASN A 247 -24.76 2.27 8.76
N GLN A 248 -23.63 2.97 8.90
CA GLN A 248 -23.44 3.92 10.00
C GLN A 248 -23.01 5.27 9.43
N PRO A 249 -23.79 6.35 9.60
CA PRO A 249 -23.31 7.68 9.26
C PRO A 249 -22.12 8.02 10.19
N ILE A 250 -20.91 8.05 9.63
CA ILE A 250 -19.70 8.45 10.37
C ILE A 250 -19.66 9.98 10.38
N THR A 251 -20.49 10.61 11.22
CA THR A 251 -20.45 12.06 11.45
C THR A 251 -19.43 12.37 12.54
N THR A 252 -18.14 12.27 12.22
CA THR A 252 -17.10 12.79 13.12
C THR A 252 -15.97 13.35 12.28
N ASP A 253 -15.87 14.68 12.26
CA ASP A 253 -14.70 15.41 11.78
C ASP A 253 -13.52 15.07 12.71
N LEU A 254 -12.66 14.18 12.26
CA LEU A 254 -11.40 13.89 12.94
C LEU A 254 -10.40 14.98 12.56
N SER A 255 -9.69 15.53 13.55
CA SER A 255 -8.59 16.45 13.28
C SER A 255 -7.49 15.70 12.51
N PRO A 256 -7.03 16.20 11.34
CA PRO A 256 -5.93 15.62 10.56
C PRO A 256 -4.62 15.49 11.34
N GLY A 257 -4.52 16.12 12.52
CA GLY A 257 -3.33 16.14 13.36
C GLY A 257 -3.06 14.86 14.15
N ASN A 258 -4.05 13.98 14.37
CA ASN A 258 -3.89 12.80 15.23
C ASN A 258 -4.14 11.50 14.45
N SER A 259 -3.09 10.98 13.79
CA SER A 259 -3.18 9.74 13.00
C SER A 259 -3.59 8.51 13.83
N GLU A 260 -3.22 8.46 15.12
CA GLU A 260 -3.64 7.38 16.04
C GLU A 260 -5.17 7.36 16.17
N ALA A 261 -5.81 8.54 16.28
CA ALA A 261 -7.25 8.64 16.44
C ALA A 261 -8.04 8.08 15.24
N PHE A 262 -7.51 8.20 14.02
CA PHE A 262 -8.14 7.61 12.84
C PHE A 262 -8.13 6.07 12.88
N VAL A 263 -7.00 5.47 13.31
CA VAL A 263 -6.90 4.02 13.45
C VAL A 263 -7.77 3.51 14.60
N SER A 264 -7.77 4.20 15.74
CA SER A 264 -8.70 3.89 16.84
C SER A 264 -10.15 3.96 16.38
N ARG A 265 -10.51 5.01 15.63
CA ARG A 265 -11.86 5.18 15.10
C ARG A 265 -12.25 4.08 14.12
N LEU A 266 -11.33 3.62 13.27
CA LEU A 266 -11.56 2.45 12.43
C LEU A 266 -12.01 1.26 13.28
N PHE A 267 -11.25 0.92 14.33
CA PHE A 267 -11.56 -0.23 15.16
C PHE A 267 -12.88 -0.06 15.92
N GLU A 268 -13.20 1.14 16.40
CA GLU A 268 -14.51 1.44 17.00
C GLU A 268 -15.67 1.20 16.04
N VAL A 269 -15.58 1.69 14.80
CA VAL A 269 -16.65 1.50 13.80
C VAL A 269 -16.80 0.01 13.44
N LEU A 270 -15.70 -0.71 13.28
CA LEU A 270 -15.72 -2.14 13.02
C LEU A 270 -16.30 -2.93 14.22
N GLY A 271 -15.98 -2.55 15.45
CA GLY A 271 -16.44 -3.21 16.67
C GLY A 271 -17.93 -2.96 16.99
N THR A 272 -18.46 -1.78 16.66
CA THR A 272 -19.87 -1.43 16.90
C THR A 272 -20.83 -1.97 15.83
N THR A 273 -20.32 -2.44 14.69
CA THR A 273 -21.14 -2.98 13.61
C THR A 273 -21.58 -4.40 13.93
N THR A 274 -22.90 -4.64 13.99
CA THR A 274 -23.49 -5.91 14.43
C THR A 274 -23.42 -7.05 13.41
N SER A 275 -23.20 -6.74 12.13
CA SER A 275 -23.17 -7.75 11.06
C SER A 275 -21.79 -8.37 10.90
N PHE A 276 -21.57 -9.51 11.59
CA PHE A 276 -20.34 -10.29 11.51
C PHE A 276 -19.91 -10.62 10.08
N ALA A 277 -20.85 -10.97 9.20
CA ALA A 277 -20.54 -11.36 7.82
C ALA A 277 -20.02 -10.20 6.96
N VAL A 278 -20.41 -8.96 7.27
CA VAL A 278 -20.03 -7.77 6.52
C VAL A 278 -18.68 -7.23 6.98
N VAL A 279 -18.42 -7.26 8.28
CA VAL A 279 -17.22 -6.66 8.89
C VAL A 279 -16.02 -7.60 8.87
N ARG A 280 -16.26 -8.91 8.98
CA ARG A 280 -15.19 -9.91 9.05
C ARG A 280 -14.14 -9.77 7.94
N PRO A 281 -14.48 -9.65 6.64
CA PRO A 281 -13.47 -9.53 5.59
C PRO A 281 -12.58 -8.30 5.76
N LEU A 282 -13.15 -7.19 6.25
CA LEU A 282 -12.38 -5.96 6.54
C LEU A 282 -11.42 -6.16 7.72
N ILE A 283 -11.83 -6.89 8.75
CA ILE A 283 -10.95 -7.20 9.89
C ILE A 283 -9.82 -8.16 9.47
N GLU A 284 -10.13 -9.18 8.66
CA GLU A 284 -9.13 -10.11 8.12
C GLU A 284 -8.12 -9.37 7.22
N ASP A 285 -8.60 -8.45 6.38
CA ASP A 285 -7.74 -7.61 5.55
C ASP A 285 -6.94 -6.59 6.37
N ALA A 286 -7.49 -6.04 7.46
CA ALA A 286 -6.83 -5.03 8.30
C ALA A 286 -5.79 -5.62 9.26
N VAL A 287 -6.05 -6.81 9.82
CA VAL A 287 -5.21 -7.46 10.83
C VAL A 287 -4.70 -8.84 10.36
N PRO A 288 -3.95 -8.91 9.25
CA PRO A 288 -3.36 -10.16 8.82
C PRO A 288 -2.20 -10.59 9.73
N SER A 289 -1.81 -11.86 9.70
CA SER A 289 -0.65 -12.36 10.46
C SER A 289 0.64 -11.57 10.21
N LYS A 290 0.78 -10.97 9.02
CA LYS A 290 1.93 -10.14 8.69
C LYS A 290 2.01 -8.88 9.56
N LEU A 291 0.89 -8.21 9.81
CA LEU A 291 0.82 -7.07 10.72
C LEU A 291 1.20 -7.48 12.15
N ALA A 292 0.78 -8.67 12.59
CA ALA A 292 1.15 -9.19 13.91
C ALA A 292 2.67 -9.33 14.09
N TYR A 293 3.38 -9.79 13.06
CA TYR A 293 4.85 -9.86 13.10
C TYR A 293 5.50 -8.47 13.08
N GLN A 294 4.92 -7.50 12.37
CA GLN A 294 5.37 -6.11 12.39
C GLN A 294 5.17 -5.48 13.77
N VAL A 295 4.04 -5.73 14.45
CA VAL A 295 3.81 -5.32 15.84
C VAL A 295 4.90 -5.87 16.77
N VAL A 296 5.24 -7.16 16.64
CA VAL A 296 6.34 -7.77 17.42
C VAL A 296 7.67 -7.05 17.17
N ALA A 297 7.96 -6.68 15.92
CA ALA A 297 9.18 -5.95 15.58
C ALA A 297 9.19 -4.53 16.17
N LEU A 298 8.08 -3.79 16.07
CA LEU A 298 7.96 -2.45 16.62
C LEU A 298 8.07 -2.43 18.15
N LEU A 299 7.51 -3.42 18.86
CA LEU A 299 7.65 -3.53 20.31
C LEU A 299 9.09 -3.84 20.78
N LYS A 300 9.95 -4.29 19.85
CA LYS A 300 11.39 -4.47 20.08
C LYS A 300 12.23 -3.24 19.70
N SER A 301 11.63 -2.20 19.15
CA SER A 301 12.29 -0.91 18.89
C SER A 301 12.94 -0.36 20.16
N GLU A 302 13.99 0.44 20.04
CA GLU A 302 14.57 1.18 21.17
C GLU A 302 13.79 2.48 21.49
N ASP A 303 12.93 2.91 20.55
CA ASP A 303 12.09 4.10 20.70
C ASP A 303 10.88 3.80 21.62
N GLU A 304 10.88 4.37 22.81
CA GLU A 304 9.81 4.22 23.80
C GLU A 304 8.48 4.81 23.31
N GLU A 305 8.49 5.92 22.57
CA GLU A 305 7.27 6.54 22.04
C GLU A 305 6.57 5.62 21.04
N VAL A 306 7.36 4.97 20.17
CA VAL A 306 6.86 3.94 19.24
C VAL A 306 6.28 2.75 20.02
N GLN A 307 6.97 2.27 21.07
CA GLN A 307 6.46 1.17 21.87
C GLN A 307 5.12 1.51 22.53
N GLU A 308 5.03 2.66 23.19
CA GLU A 308 3.81 3.14 23.84
C GLU A 308 2.66 3.26 22.85
N ARG A 309 2.92 3.85 21.67
CA ARG A 309 1.93 3.99 20.60
C ARG A 309 1.41 2.64 20.11
N VAL A 310 2.32 1.70 19.82
CA VAL A 310 1.96 0.35 19.38
C VAL A 310 1.08 -0.31 20.43
N ILE A 311 1.42 -0.18 21.72
CA ILE A 311 0.61 -0.72 22.81
C ILE A 311 -0.78 -0.08 22.83
N ARG A 312 -0.89 1.26 22.79
CA ARG A 312 -2.20 1.95 22.78
C ARG A 312 -3.10 1.45 21.66
N ILE A 313 -2.59 1.42 20.43
CA ILE A 313 -3.34 0.98 19.25
C ILE A 313 -3.73 -0.50 19.37
N CYS A 314 -2.82 -1.38 19.82
CA CYS A 314 -3.16 -2.80 19.98
C CYS A 314 -4.18 -3.02 21.10
N CYS A 315 -4.11 -2.28 22.20
CA CYS A 315 -5.09 -2.37 23.27
C CYS A 315 -6.47 -1.93 22.79
N GLU A 316 -6.54 -0.85 22.01
CA GLU A 316 -7.80 -0.40 21.39
C GLU A 316 -8.35 -1.43 20.40
N MET A 317 -7.49 -1.99 19.54
CA MET A 317 -7.85 -3.08 18.65
C MET A 317 -8.42 -4.29 19.40
N LEU A 318 -7.75 -4.74 20.47
CA LEU A 318 -8.22 -5.85 21.30
C LEU A 318 -9.54 -5.51 22.01
N ARG A 319 -9.73 -4.26 22.44
CA ARG A 319 -10.95 -3.79 23.09
C ARG A 319 -12.15 -3.83 22.15
N GLN A 320 -11.99 -3.32 20.93
CA GLN A 320 -13.10 -3.14 19.99
C GLN A 320 -13.39 -4.38 19.17
N ILE A 321 -12.35 -5.01 18.62
CA ILE A 321 -12.50 -6.11 17.66
C ILE A 321 -11.88 -7.43 18.15
N GLY A 322 -11.39 -7.49 19.39
CA GLY A 322 -10.82 -8.69 20.01
C GLY A 322 -11.71 -9.94 19.95
N PRO A 323 -13.03 -9.87 20.26
CA PRO A 323 -13.91 -11.03 20.13
C PRO A 323 -13.97 -11.59 18.71
N MET A 324 -13.98 -10.71 17.70
CA MET A 324 -13.99 -11.11 16.30
C MET A 324 -12.64 -11.70 15.87
N LEU A 325 -11.54 -11.08 16.27
CA LEU A 325 -10.18 -11.60 16.04
C LEU A 325 -9.97 -12.97 16.68
N LEU A 326 -10.50 -13.19 17.89
CA LEU A 326 -10.44 -14.50 18.55
C LEU A 326 -11.23 -15.54 17.76
N LYS A 327 -12.45 -15.21 17.30
CA LYS A 327 -13.25 -16.13 16.49
C LYS A 327 -12.55 -16.48 15.17
N ILE A 328 -11.97 -15.50 14.48
CA ILE A 328 -11.16 -15.73 13.26
C ILE A 328 -9.99 -16.67 13.60
N ALA A 329 -9.27 -16.39 14.69
CA ALA A 329 -8.15 -17.23 15.13
C ALA A 329 -8.56 -18.68 15.43
N GLU A 330 -9.72 -18.90 16.04
CA GLU A 330 -10.25 -20.24 16.31
C GLU A 330 -10.59 -20.99 15.02
N GLU A 331 -11.13 -20.30 14.02
CA GLU A 331 -11.44 -20.87 12.71
C GLU A 331 -10.18 -21.15 11.86
N GLU A 332 -9.13 -20.33 12.00
CA GLU A 332 -7.86 -20.51 11.30
C GLU A 332 -6.91 -21.51 11.98
N ALA A 333 -7.03 -21.69 13.30
CA ALA A 333 -6.15 -22.53 14.10
C ALA A 333 -5.92 -23.95 13.55
N PRO A 334 -6.91 -24.65 12.97
CA PRO A 334 -6.69 -25.96 12.37
C PRO A 334 -5.71 -25.96 11.18
N ARG A 335 -5.56 -24.83 10.49
CA ARG A 335 -4.72 -24.70 9.29
C ARG A 335 -3.32 -24.19 9.60
N THR A 336 -3.22 -23.18 10.47
CA THR A 336 -1.96 -22.46 10.72
C THR A 336 -1.37 -22.73 12.11
N GLY A 337 -2.17 -23.32 13.01
CA GLY A 337 -1.84 -23.47 14.42
C GLY A 337 -2.17 -22.20 15.22
N LEU A 338 -2.87 -22.35 16.34
CA LEU A 338 -3.38 -21.23 17.15
C LEU A 338 -2.30 -20.19 17.50
N ASN A 339 -1.09 -20.63 17.87
CA ASN A 339 0.04 -19.76 18.24
C ASN A 339 0.60 -18.92 17.08
N ARG A 340 0.18 -19.18 15.85
CA ARG A 340 0.60 -18.43 14.65
C ARG A 340 -0.47 -17.47 14.13
N THR A 341 -1.63 -17.43 14.78
CA THR A 341 -2.72 -16.52 14.43
C THR A 341 -2.39 -15.09 14.87
N ALA A 342 -2.86 -14.10 14.11
CA ALA A 342 -2.57 -12.69 14.38
C ALA A 342 -2.97 -12.27 15.81
N PHE A 343 -4.17 -12.69 16.24
CA PHE A 343 -4.70 -12.43 17.58
C PHE A 343 -3.75 -12.87 18.70
N ILE A 344 -3.28 -14.12 18.64
CA ILE A 344 -2.41 -14.69 19.69
C ILE A 344 -1.04 -14.01 19.68
N VAL A 345 -0.46 -13.81 18.50
CA VAL A 345 0.85 -13.16 18.35
C VAL A 345 0.82 -11.73 18.91
N ILE A 346 -0.19 -10.92 18.55
CA ILE A 346 -0.31 -9.54 19.04
C ILE A 346 -0.55 -9.51 20.55
N THR A 347 -1.51 -10.28 21.05
CA THR A 347 -1.83 -10.31 22.49
C THR A 347 -0.61 -10.72 23.31
N GLN A 348 0.11 -11.75 22.87
CA GLN A 348 1.32 -12.21 23.56
C GLN A 348 2.43 -11.16 23.52
N ALA A 349 2.64 -10.50 22.38
CA ALA A 349 3.68 -9.48 22.22
C ALA A 349 3.42 -8.27 23.12
N VAL A 350 2.20 -7.74 23.11
CA VAL A 350 1.79 -6.59 23.92
C VAL A 350 1.93 -6.91 25.41
N VAL A 351 1.32 -8.01 25.87
CA VAL A 351 1.38 -8.39 27.29
C VAL A 351 2.82 -8.66 27.73
N SER A 352 3.61 -9.36 26.92
CA SER A 352 5.02 -9.61 27.26
C SER A 352 5.82 -8.31 27.31
N LYS A 353 5.56 -7.34 26.43
CA LYS A 353 6.26 -6.05 26.46
C LYS A 353 5.90 -5.25 27.70
N ILE A 354 4.62 -5.21 28.08
CA ILE A 354 4.19 -4.50 29.30
C ILE A 354 4.75 -5.16 30.55
N VAL A 355 4.70 -6.49 30.66
CA VAL A 355 5.10 -7.22 31.87
C VAL A 355 6.62 -7.24 32.06
N LYS A 356 7.40 -7.34 30.98
CA LYS A 356 8.86 -7.49 31.03
C LYS A 356 9.64 -6.22 30.68
N GLY A 357 8.99 -5.25 30.05
CA GLY A 357 9.63 -4.01 29.61
C GLY A 357 9.78 -2.99 30.73
N SER A 358 10.58 -1.97 30.46
CA SER A 358 10.77 -0.78 31.29
C SER A 358 10.08 0.40 30.61
N LEU A 359 8.75 0.45 30.69
CA LEU A 359 7.94 1.55 30.16
C LEU A 359 7.68 2.58 31.26
N ASN A 360 7.42 3.81 30.86
CA ASN A 360 7.02 4.89 31.75
C ASN A 360 5.86 4.49 32.68
N HIS A 361 5.98 4.77 33.98
CA HIS A 361 5.00 4.38 34.99
C HIS A 361 3.64 5.07 34.80
N ASP A 362 3.62 6.36 34.43
CA ASP A 362 2.38 7.10 34.18
C ASP A 362 1.63 6.53 32.97
N PHE A 363 2.39 6.09 31.94
CA PHE A 363 1.84 5.37 30.81
C PHE A 363 1.23 4.02 31.22
N LEU A 364 1.95 3.22 32.00
CA LEU A 364 1.50 1.92 32.50
C LEU A 364 0.20 2.03 33.31
N ILE A 365 0.10 3.05 34.17
CA ILE A 365 -1.08 3.37 34.96
C ILE A 365 -2.32 3.61 34.09
N GLN A 366 -2.15 4.19 32.91
CA GLN A 366 -3.27 4.45 32.00
C GLN A 366 -3.64 3.22 31.18
N VAL A 367 -2.66 2.45 30.70
CA VAL A 367 -2.86 1.44 29.66
C VAL A 367 -3.13 0.04 30.21
N ILE A 368 -2.50 -0.35 31.32
CA ILE A 368 -2.67 -1.71 31.87
C ILE A 368 -4.13 -2.02 32.21
N PRO A 369 -4.88 -1.16 32.94
CA PRO A 369 -6.27 -1.46 33.26
C PRO A 369 -7.12 -1.68 32.01
N THR A 370 -6.99 -0.80 31.01
CA THR A 370 -7.72 -0.89 29.74
C THR A 370 -7.34 -2.15 28.95
N CYS A 371 -6.05 -2.48 28.87
CA CYS A 371 -5.56 -3.69 28.22
C CYS A 371 -6.11 -4.96 28.88
N MET A 372 -6.06 -4.99 30.21
CA MET A 372 -6.54 -6.14 30.98
C MET A 372 -8.05 -6.31 30.84
N ALA A 373 -8.82 -5.23 30.85
CA ALA A 373 -10.26 -5.26 30.62
C ALA A 373 -10.61 -5.73 29.19
N ALA A 374 -9.89 -5.25 28.19
CA ALA A 374 -10.04 -5.70 26.81
C ALA A 374 -9.84 -7.23 26.69
N ILE A 375 -8.81 -7.75 27.35
CA ILE A 375 -8.50 -9.19 27.37
C ILE A 375 -9.54 -9.97 28.21
N ALA A 376 -10.01 -9.42 29.33
CA ALA A 376 -10.96 -10.08 30.23
C ALA A 376 -12.35 -10.29 29.61
N ARG A 377 -12.77 -9.43 28.68
CA ARG A 377 -14.05 -9.57 27.94
C ARG A 377 -14.06 -10.76 26.98
N LEU A 378 -12.90 -11.34 26.71
CA LEU A 378 -12.78 -12.44 25.76
C LEU A 378 -13.14 -13.78 26.43
N PRO A 379 -13.74 -14.74 25.70
CA PRO A 379 -14.00 -16.08 26.18
C PRO A 379 -12.80 -16.68 26.91
N TYR A 380 -13.01 -17.16 28.14
CA TYR A 380 -11.93 -17.56 29.05
C TYR A 380 -11.19 -18.82 28.54
N ARG A 381 -10.12 -18.61 27.77
CA ARG A 381 -9.18 -19.65 27.30
C ARG A 381 -7.95 -19.69 28.20
N MET A 382 -7.28 -20.85 28.28
CA MET A 382 -6.01 -21.00 29.01
C MET A 382 -4.97 -19.92 28.66
N PHE A 383 -4.92 -19.52 27.37
CA PHE A 383 -4.08 -18.43 26.91
C PHE A 383 -4.45 -17.07 27.53
N ILE A 384 -5.73 -16.67 27.45
CA ILE A 384 -6.25 -15.40 27.98
C ILE A 384 -6.05 -15.33 29.50
N TYR A 385 -6.42 -16.39 30.21
CA TYR A 385 -6.21 -16.48 31.66
C TYR A 385 -4.74 -16.31 32.04
N SER A 386 -3.83 -16.99 31.33
CA SER A 386 -2.39 -16.84 31.55
C SER A 386 -1.92 -15.40 31.38
N ARG A 387 -2.47 -14.63 30.42
CA ARG A 387 -2.10 -13.23 30.21
C ARG A 387 -2.59 -12.32 31.35
N ILE A 388 -3.83 -12.51 31.80
CA ILE A 388 -4.39 -11.77 32.95
C ILE A 388 -3.56 -12.05 34.21
N LYS A 389 -3.21 -13.31 34.44
CA LYS A 389 -2.35 -13.72 35.56
C LYS A 389 -0.98 -13.03 35.52
N ASP A 390 -0.36 -12.91 34.35
CA ASP A 390 0.93 -12.24 34.21
C ASP A 390 0.87 -10.76 34.66
N PHE A 391 -0.22 -10.03 34.34
CA PHE A 391 -0.42 -8.66 34.83
C PHE A 391 -0.58 -8.62 36.36
N LEU A 392 -1.50 -9.40 36.90
CA LEU A 392 -1.82 -9.40 38.33
C LEU A 392 -0.59 -9.75 39.17
N LEU A 393 0.22 -10.73 38.74
CA LEU A 393 1.43 -11.12 39.48
C LEU A 393 2.55 -10.09 39.36
N LYS A 394 2.74 -9.49 38.18
CA LYS A 394 3.81 -8.51 37.96
C LYS A 394 3.60 -7.23 38.77
N PHE A 395 2.36 -6.75 38.80
CA PHE A 395 2.00 -5.45 39.37
C PHE A 395 1.30 -5.56 40.73
N ALA A 396 1.32 -6.74 41.36
CA ALA A 396 0.71 -6.98 42.67
C ALA A 396 1.21 -6.05 43.79
N SER A 397 2.46 -5.62 43.71
CA SER A 397 3.07 -4.73 44.71
C SER A 397 2.77 -3.24 44.50
N GLU A 398 2.18 -2.86 43.37
CA GLU A 398 1.86 -1.48 43.02
C GLU A 398 0.39 -1.19 43.33
N GLU A 399 0.10 -0.72 44.55
CA GLU A 399 -1.27 -0.57 45.07
C GLU A 399 -2.19 0.24 44.15
N THR A 400 -1.72 1.39 43.64
CA THR A 400 -2.50 2.26 42.74
C THR A 400 -2.86 1.54 41.44
N LEU A 401 -1.90 0.84 40.84
CA LEU A 401 -2.09 0.14 39.59
C LEU A 401 -2.99 -1.09 39.77
N LEU A 402 -2.75 -1.87 40.82
CA LEU A 402 -3.57 -3.01 41.21
C LEU A 402 -5.02 -2.59 41.46
N ARG A 403 -5.25 -1.50 42.18
CA ARG A 403 -6.60 -0.98 42.42
C ARG A 403 -7.30 -0.62 41.11
N ARG A 404 -6.65 0.14 40.23
CA ARG A 404 -7.23 0.50 38.92
C ARG A 404 -7.54 -0.72 38.06
N MET A 405 -6.65 -1.72 38.09
CA MET A 405 -6.86 -3.00 37.42
C MET A 405 -8.13 -3.70 37.93
N LEU A 406 -8.28 -3.82 39.26
CA LEU A 406 -9.43 -4.48 39.87
C LEU A 406 -10.72 -3.70 39.64
N ASP A 407 -10.69 -2.37 39.73
CA ASP A 407 -11.85 -1.50 39.46
C ASP A 407 -12.38 -1.72 38.03
N GLU A 408 -11.48 -1.79 37.04
CA GLU A 408 -11.85 -2.02 35.65
C GLU A 408 -12.40 -3.44 35.40
N LEU A 409 -11.86 -4.46 36.09
CA LEU A 409 -12.40 -5.83 36.02
C LEU A 409 -13.76 -5.96 36.72
N ALA A 410 -13.97 -5.20 37.80
CA ALA A 410 -15.23 -5.18 38.53
C ALA A 410 -16.33 -4.40 37.80
N SER A 411 -15.98 -3.67 36.72
CA SER A 411 -16.94 -2.94 35.89
C SER A 411 -18.08 -3.86 35.39
N PRO A 412 -19.30 -3.33 35.17
CA PRO A 412 -20.44 -4.14 34.73
C PRO A 412 -20.14 -4.97 33.47
N GLU A 413 -19.38 -4.39 32.54
CA GLU A 413 -18.97 -4.99 31.26
C GLU A 413 -18.04 -6.21 31.43
N CYS A 414 -17.21 -6.21 32.49
CA CYS A 414 -16.25 -7.28 32.78
C CYS A 414 -16.72 -8.21 33.91
N SER A 415 -17.77 -7.84 34.65
CA SER A 415 -18.17 -8.46 35.92
C SER A 415 -18.45 -9.97 35.85
N ALA A 416 -19.04 -10.44 34.75
CA ALA A 416 -19.29 -11.86 34.53
C ALA A 416 -17.97 -12.66 34.41
N TYR A 417 -17.02 -12.12 33.64
CA TYR A 417 -15.70 -12.71 33.43
C TYR A 417 -14.83 -12.61 34.68
N TYR A 418 -14.95 -11.52 35.44
CA TYR A 418 -14.28 -11.35 36.72
C TYR A 418 -14.70 -12.39 37.77
N ARG A 419 -16.00 -12.66 37.88
CA ARG A 419 -16.50 -13.75 38.74
C ARG A 419 -15.94 -15.10 38.31
N GLN A 420 -15.85 -15.36 37.01
CA GLN A 420 -15.22 -16.58 36.50
C GLN A 420 -13.73 -16.65 36.86
N LEU A 421 -12.98 -15.55 36.69
CA LEU A 421 -11.58 -15.44 37.09
C LEU A 421 -11.41 -15.78 38.58
N THR A 422 -12.21 -15.21 39.48
CA THR A 422 -12.12 -15.52 40.93
C THR A 422 -12.39 -16.99 41.26
N LYS A 423 -13.29 -17.64 40.51
CA LYS A 423 -13.64 -19.05 40.69
C LYS A 423 -12.54 -19.99 40.20
N ASP A 424 -12.01 -19.73 39.01
CA ASP A 424 -11.11 -20.62 38.29
C ASP A 424 -9.62 -20.33 38.59
N SER A 425 -9.34 -19.32 39.41
CA SER A 425 -7.99 -18.90 39.76
C SER A 425 -7.32 -19.75 40.84
N ASP A 426 -5.98 -19.75 40.83
CA ASP A 426 -5.21 -20.29 41.95
C ASP A 426 -5.28 -19.39 43.20
N GLU A 427 -4.90 -19.92 44.36
CA GLU A 427 -4.98 -19.20 45.64
C GLU A 427 -4.14 -17.92 45.70
N ARG A 428 -3.11 -17.79 44.85
CA ARG A 428 -2.30 -16.56 44.79
C ARG A 428 -3.10 -15.44 44.14
N ILE A 429 -3.73 -15.73 43.00
CA ILE A 429 -4.60 -14.78 42.32
C ILE A 429 -5.86 -14.49 43.14
N LYS A 430 -6.50 -15.50 43.75
CA LYS A 430 -7.66 -15.27 44.63
C LYS A 430 -7.37 -14.34 45.81
N LYS A 431 -6.13 -14.29 46.31
CA LYS A 431 -5.74 -13.35 47.37
C LYS A 431 -5.56 -11.91 46.88
N LEU A 432 -5.21 -11.72 45.61
CA LEU A 432 -5.04 -10.40 45.00
C LEU A 432 -6.36 -9.78 44.55
N VAL A 433 -7.38 -10.61 44.35
CA VAL A 433 -8.67 -10.25 43.71
C VAL A 433 -9.82 -10.19 44.75
N LYS A 434 -9.52 -10.50 46.02
CA LYS A 434 -10.38 -10.28 47.19
C LYS A 434 -10.12 -8.89 47.75
#